data_AF-A0A5K1AXX7-F1
#
_entry.id   AF-A0A5K1AXX7-F1
#
_cell.length_a   1.000
_cell.length_b   1.000
_cell.length_c   1.000
_cell.angle_alpha   90.00
_cell.angle_beta   90.00
_cell.angle_gamma   90.00
#
_symmetry.space_group_name_H-M   'P 1'
#
loop_
_entity.id
_entity.type
_entity.pdbx_description
1 polymer ?
#
loop_
_entity_poly.entity_id
_entity_poly.type
_entity_poly.pdbx_seq_one_letter_code
_entity_poly.pdbx_strand_id
1 'polypeptide(L)' 'FEEVHNDLKAQAETLVLSANSVDGLVTCALRPANVFGLGDPYLLPLITSQAKAGRSK' A
#
# COMPACT_ATOMS: atom_id res chain seq x y z
N PHE A 1 -11.68 -7.41 -5.76
CA PHE A 1 -10.28 -7.38 -6.25
C PHE A 1 -9.33 -6.72 -5.25
N GLU A 2 -9.71 -5.61 -4.60
CA GLU A 2 -8.94 -4.95 -3.52
C GLU A 2 -8.56 -5.90 -2.36
N GLU A 3 -9.51 -6.70 -1.89
CA GLU A 3 -9.31 -7.64 -0.77
C GLU A 3 -8.23 -8.68 -1.08
N VAL A 4 -8.34 -9.35 -2.25
CA VAL A 4 -7.34 -10.31 -2.75
C VAL A 4 -5.95 -9.68 -2.90
N HIS A 5 -5.87 -8.43 -3.35
CA HIS A 5 -4.60 -7.71 -3.50
C HIS A 5 -3.95 -7.41 -2.14
N ASN A 6 -4.74 -7.04 -1.14
CA ASN A 6 -4.24 -6.79 0.21
C ASN A 6 -3.78 -8.08 0.90
N ASP A 7 -4.53 -9.17 0.73
CA ASP A 7 -4.14 -10.49 1.25
C ASP A 7 -2.83 -10.96 0.64
N LEU A 8 -2.66 -10.79 -0.68
CA LEU A 8 -1.43 -11.17 -1.36
C LEU A 8 -0.24 -10.34 -0.89
N LYS A 9 -0.42 -9.03 -0.65
CA LYS A 9 0.61 -8.17 -0.05
C LYS A 9 1.02 -8.65 1.34
N ALA A 10 0.05 -9.03 2.18
CA ALA A 10 0.33 -9.52 3.54
C ALA A 10 1.09 -10.86 3.51
N GLN A 11 0.74 -11.76 2.59
CA GLN A 11 1.47 -13.01 2.38
C GLN A 11 2.91 -12.75 1.92
N ALA A 12 3.11 -11.84 0.96
CA ALA A 12 4.44 -11.48 0.48
C ALA A 12 5.31 -10.85 1.58
N GLU A 13 4.74 -9.95 2.39
CA GLU A 13 5.40 -9.37 3.56
C GLU A 13 5.85 -10.44 4.55
N THR A 14 4.97 -11.40 4.85
CA THR A 14 5.29 -12.53 5.74
C THR A 14 6.48 -13.33 5.21
N LEU A 15 6.50 -13.64 3.90
CA LEU A 15 7.58 -14.38 3.27
C LEU A 15 8.92 -13.62 3.35
N VAL A 16 8.92 -12.33 3.02
CA VAL A 16 10.14 -11.50 3.06
C VAL A 16 10.71 -11.41 4.46
N LEU A 17 9.85 -11.19 5.46
CA LEU A 17 10.28 -11.12 6.86
C LEU A 17 10.80 -12.47 7.37
N SER A 18 10.21 -13.58 6.92
CA SER A 18 10.68 -14.93 7.30
C SER A 18 12.06 -15.27 6.74
N ALA A 19 12.44 -14.65 5.61
CA ALA A 19 13.76 -14.82 5.00
C ALA A 19 14.83 -13.91 5.63
N ASN A 20 14.47 -13.05 6.59
CA ASN A 20 15.43 -12.13 7.20
C ASN A 20 16.48 -12.90 8.01
N SER A 21 17.75 -12.54 7.83
CA SER A 21 18.91 -13.15 8.49
C SER A 21 19.18 -14.62 8.11
N VAL A 22 18.49 -15.16 7.11
CA VAL A 22 18.85 -16.45 6.51
C VAL A 22 20.13 -16.26 5.70
N ASP A 23 21.14 -17.10 5.96
CA ASP A 23 22.45 -17.06 5.30
C ASP A 23 23.15 -15.69 5.32
N GLY A 24 22.85 -14.86 6.33
CA GLY A 24 23.42 -13.51 6.47
C GLY A 24 22.78 -12.44 5.58
N LEU A 25 21.70 -12.75 4.84
CA LEU A 25 20.95 -11.76 4.06
C LEU A 25 19.98 -10.99 4.97
N VAL A 26 20.07 -9.67 4.96
CA VAL A 26 19.10 -8.80 5.66
C VAL A 26 17.98 -8.44 4.69
N THR A 27 16.74 -8.61 5.13
CA THR A 27 15.55 -8.29 4.35
C THR A 27 14.63 -7.35 5.13
N CYS A 28 13.80 -6.60 4.41
CA CYS A 28 12.72 -5.80 4.96
C CYS A 28 11.53 -5.79 4.00
N ALA A 29 10.32 -5.61 4.53
CA ALA A 29 9.11 -5.46 3.74
C ALA A 29 8.54 -4.06 3.94
N LEU A 30 8.30 -3.35 2.83
CA LEU A 30 7.66 -2.03 2.84
C LEU A 30 6.22 -2.18 2.36
N ARG A 31 5.26 -1.70 3.15
CA ARG A 31 3.84 -1.71 2.79
C ARG A 31 3.30 -0.29 2.59
N PRO A 32 3.62 0.36 1.46
CA PRO A 32 3.04 1.67 1.16
C PRO A 32 1.52 1.55 1.03
N ALA A 33 0.79 2.45 1.69
CA ALA A 33 -0.67 2.44 1.71
C ALA A 33 -1.26 2.79 0.34
N ASN A 34 -0.83 3.91 -0.25
CA ASN A 34 -1.18 4.35 -1.60
C ASN A 34 0.04 4.97 -2.29
N VAL A 35 0.15 4.72 -3.60
CA VAL A 35 1.11 5.44 -4.45
C VAL A 35 0.42 6.73 -4.89
N PHE A 36 0.94 7.87 -4.44
CA PHE A 36 0.42 9.18 -4.80
C PHE A 36 1.30 9.83 -5.86
N GLY A 37 0.72 10.65 -6.74
CA GLY A 37 1.47 11.39 -7.75
C GLY A 37 0.66 11.73 -8.99
N LEU A 38 1.36 12.19 -10.04
CA LEU A 38 0.75 12.53 -11.32
C LEU A 38 0.15 11.25 -11.95
N GLY A 39 -1.15 11.27 -12.21
CA GLY A 39 -1.88 10.11 -12.73
C GLY A 39 -2.48 9.18 -11.67
N ASP A 40 -2.45 9.55 -10.39
CA ASP A 40 -3.10 8.79 -9.31
C ASP A 40 -4.62 8.66 -9.55
N PRO A 41 -5.13 7.44 -9.77
CA PRO A 41 -6.54 7.23 -10.06
C PRO A 41 -7.43 7.14 -8.81
N TYR A 42 -6.86 7.17 -7.60
CA TYR A 42 -7.57 6.92 -6.35
C TYR A 42 -7.54 8.11 -5.39
N LEU A 43 -6.36 8.57 -4.94
CA LEU A 43 -6.28 9.54 -3.85
C LEU A 43 -6.76 10.93 -4.28
N LEU A 44 -6.26 11.44 -5.41
CA LEU A 44 -6.65 12.77 -5.89
C LEU A 44 -8.14 12.85 -6.23
N PRO A 45 -8.75 11.90 -6.95
CA PRO A 45 -10.19 11.89 -7.17
C PRO A 45 -10.99 11.81 -5.87
N LEU A 46 -10.55 10.98 -4.92
CA LEU A 46 -11.20 10.86 -3.61
C LEU A 46 -11.19 12.20 -2.87
N ILE A 47 -10.02 12.81 -2.69
CA ILE A 47 -9.88 14.11 -2.00
C ILE A 47 -10.72 15.18 -2.69
N THR A 48 -10.65 15.25 -4.02
CA THR A 48 -11.43 16.22 -4.80
C THR A 48 -12.93 16.02 -4.62
N SER A 49 -13.40 14.77 -4.61
CA SER A 49 -14.82 14.46 -4.39
C SER A 49 -15.30 14.81 -2.98
N GLN A 50 -14.49 14.54 -1.96
CA GLN A 50 -14.81 14.86 -0.57
C GLN A 50 -14.82 16.38 -0.34
N ALA A 51 -13.87 17.11 -0.93
CA ALA A 51 -13.84 18.56 -0.90
C ALA A 51 -15.08 19.16 -1.57
N LYS A 52 -15.46 18.68 -2.77
CA LYS A 52 -16.70 19.10 -3.45
C LYS A 52 -17.96 18.79 -2.63
N ALA A 53 -17.94 17.72 -1.83
CA ALA A 53 -19.03 17.37 -0.94
C ALA A 53 -19.05 18.14 0.39
N GLY A 54 -18.14 19.11 0.59
CA GLY A 54 -18.01 19.87 1.83
C GLY A 54 -17.47 19.06 3.01
N ARG A 55 -16.81 17.92 2.73
CA ARG A 55 -16.27 16.98 3.73
C ARG A 55 -14.74 17.04 3.84
N SER A 56 -14.11 18.06 3.26
CA SER A 56 -12.70 18.35 3.53
C SER A 56 -12.58 18.92 4.93
N LYS A 57 -12.23 18.07 5.90
CA LYS A 57 -11.71 18.48 7.21
C LYS A 57 -10.25 18.12 7.30
#